data_AF-A0A0V1GKS1-F1
#
_entry.id   AF-A0A0V1GKS1-F1
#
_cell.length_a   1.000
_cell.length_b   1.000
_cell.length_c   1.000
_cell.angle_alpha   90.00
_cell.angle_beta   90.00
_cell.angle_gamma   90.00
#
_symmetry.space_group_name_H-M   'P 1'
#
loop_
_entity.id
_entity.type
_entity.pdbx_description
1 polymer ?
#
loop_
_entity_poly.entity_id
_entity_poly.type
_entity_poly.pdbx_seq_one_letter_code
_entity_poly.pdbx_strand_id
1 'polypeptide(L)'
;LPDQNCTDHLNYHYSLPYPELSSLNVTEEMISRNYTAHHLFKMAESFYESLGFPAMNDAFWNISVLEQTTTNSTPKDCRPLAHDFSNGVQYAIYMCTDVSIDGLVEAHRQMARLHHYMACAEQPSIFRHDTGIGFFQAISDAVALSIGTPAHLSRIGLLN
;
A
#
# COMPACT_ATOMS: atom_id res chain seq x y z
N LEU A 1 2.54 -19.77 34.97
CA LEU A 1 3.54 -19.18 34.04
C LEU A 1 2.77 -18.89 32.76
N PRO A 2 2.73 -17.64 32.28
CA PRO A 2 1.88 -17.28 31.15
C PRO A 2 2.46 -17.83 29.85
N ASP A 3 1.61 -18.45 29.04
CA ASP A 3 1.92 -19.03 27.74
C ASP A 3 2.55 -18.00 26.81
N GLN A 4 3.70 -18.36 26.25
CA GLN A 4 4.58 -17.51 25.46
C GLN A 4 4.23 -17.52 23.96
N ASN A 5 3.00 -17.90 23.61
CA ASN A 5 2.55 -17.99 22.21
C ASN A 5 1.23 -17.22 22.00
N CYS A 6 1.32 -15.89 22.00
CA CYS A 6 0.18 -15.01 21.74
C CYS A 6 -0.31 -15.04 20.27
N THR A 7 0.33 -15.80 19.39
CA THR A 7 -0.01 -15.89 17.95
C THR A 7 -1.05 -16.96 17.61
N ASP A 8 -1.28 -17.95 18.48
CA ASP A 8 -2.22 -19.05 18.20
C ASP A 8 -3.69 -18.72 18.55
N HIS A 9 -3.94 -17.59 19.22
CA HIS A 9 -5.27 -17.24 19.75
C HIS A 9 -6.08 -16.24 18.90
N LEU A 10 -5.56 -15.81 17.75
CA LEU A 10 -6.24 -14.84 16.87
C LEU A 10 -6.49 -15.42 15.48
N ASN A 11 -7.04 -16.63 15.42
CA ASN A 11 -7.55 -17.12 14.15
C ASN A 11 -8.95 -16.53 13.92
N TYR A 12 -9.01 -15.49 13.09
CA TYR A 12 -10.21 -14.76 12.68
C TYR A 12 -11.38 -15.69 12.34
N HIS A 13 -11.10 -16.85 11.75
CA HIS A 13 -12.11 -17.83 11.35
C HIS A 13 -12.97 -18.35 12.53
N TYR A 14 -12.38 -18.54 13.72
CA TYR A 14 -13.10 -19.07 14.88
C TYR A 14 -13.84 -18.00 15.70
N SER A 15 -13.65 -16.71 15.37
CA SER A 15 -14.29 -15.57 16.04
C SER A 15 -15.30 -14.84 15.17
N LEU A 16 -15.62 -15.37 13.99
CA LEU A 16 -16.62 -14.81 13.08
C LEU A 16 -18.02 -14.83 13.73
N PRO A 17 -18.70 -13.68 13.88
CA PRO A 17 -20.08 -13.66 14.34
C PRO A 17 -21.05 -14.37 13.38
N TYR A 18 -20.72 -14.37 12.08
CA TYR A 18 -21.51 -14.98 11.01
C TYR A 18 -20.58 -15.75 10.06
N PRO A 19 -20.22 -17.01 10.37
CA PRO A 19 -19.24 -17.79 9.59
C PRO A 19 -19.74 -18.19 8.20
N GLU A 20 -21.06 -18.21 7.99
CA GLU A 20 -21.68 -18.56 6.71
C GLU A 20 -21.60 -17.42 5.67
N LEU A 21 -21.26 -16.20 6.11
CA LEU A 21 -21.13 -15.04 5.22
C LEU A 21 -19.68 -14.87 4.78
N SER A 22 -19.47 -14.68 3.49
CA SER A 22 -18.15 -14.36 2.96
C SER A 22 -17.72 -12.94 3.38
N SER A 23 -16.43 -12.78 3.67
CA SER A 23 -15.84 -11.46 3.84
C SER A 23 -15.81 -10.71 2.52
N LEU A 24 -15.80 -9.37 2.61
CA LEU A 24 -15.65 -8.51 1.45
C LEU A 24 -14.32 -8.79 0.76
N ASN A 25 -14.37 -9.28 -0.47
CA ASN A 25 -13.18 -9.57 -1.26
C ASN A 25 -13.41 -9.20 -2.73
N VAL A 26 -12.63 -8.24 -3.24
CA VAL A 26 -12.69 -7.78 -4.63
C VAL A 26 -11.54 -8.34 -5.49
N THR A 27 -10.77 -9.28 -4.94
CA THR A 27 -9.61 -9.87 -5.61
C THR A 27 -9.99 -10.58 -6.91
N GLU A 28 -11.06 -11.38 -6.89
CA GLU A 28 -11.54 -12.08 -8.09
C GLU A 28 -11.99 -11.10 -9.18
N GLU A 29 -12.60 -9.98 -8.79
CA GLU A 29 -13.04 -8.94 -9.73
C GLU A 29 -11.86 -8.19 -10.36
N MET A 30 -10.80 -7.92 -9.58
CA MET A 30 -9.57 -7.34 -10.14
C MET A 30 -8.89 -8.29 -11.12
N ILE A 31 -8.84 -9.58 -10.79
CA ILE A 31 -8.26 -10.61 -11.66
C ILE A 31 -9.09 -10.77 -12.94
N SER A 32 -10.42 -10.81 -12.84
CA SER A 32 -11.32 -10.95 -14.00
C SER A 32 -11.18 -9.79 -14.99
N ARG A 33 -10.82 -8.60 -14.48
CA ARG A 33 -10.55 -7.39 -15.27
C ARG A 33 -9.10 -7.23 -15.69
N ASN A 34 -8.23 -8.24 -15.49
CA ASN A 34 -6.81 -8.22 -15.85
C ASN A 34 -6.02 -7.06 -15.20
N TYR A 35 -6.30 -6.76 -13.93
CA TYR A 35 -5.51 -5.77 -13.21
C TYR A 35 -4.07 -6.28 -13.04
N THR A 36 -3.14 -5.32 -12.95
CA THR A 36 -1.72 -5.58 -12.70
C THR A 36 -1.27 -4.75 -11.50
N ALA A 37 -0.08 -5.03 -10.96
CA ALA A 37 0.52 -4.20 -9.90
C ALA A 37 0.54 -2.71 -10.30
N HIS A 38 0.91 -2.43 -11.55
CA HIS A 38 0.92 -1.07 -12.09
C HIS A 38 -0.48 -0.41 -12.04
N HIS A 39 -1.56 -1.16 -12.32
CA HIS A 39 -2.93 -0.64 -12.16
C HIS A 39 -3.23 -0.30 -10.71
N LEU A 40 -2.81 -1.12 -9.74
CA LEU A 40 -3.02 -0.85 -8.31
C LEU A 40 -2.34 0.46 -7.88
N PHE A 41 -1.09 0.69 -8.32
CA PHE A 41 -0.38 1.94 -8.02
C PHE A 41 -0.97 3.16 -8.74
N LYS A 42 -1.53 2.98 -9.95
CA LYS A 42 -2.24 4.07 -10.65
C LYS A 42 -3.55 4.44 -9.96
N MET A 43 -4.27 3.46 -9.39
CA MET A 43 -5.41 3.75 -8.54
C MET A 43 -5.00 4.49 -7.27
N ALA A 44 -3.88 4.10 -6.65
CA ALA A 44 -3.33 4.82 -5.51
C ALA A 44 -2.95 6.27 -5.86
N GLU A 45 -2.24 6.50 -6.96
CA GLU A 45 -1.93 7.85 -7.46
C GLU A 45 -3.20 8.69 -7.64
N SER A 46 -4.21 8.15 -8.33
CA SER A 46 -5.49 8.85 -8.57
C SER A 46 -6.22 9.21 -7.27
N PHE A 47 -6.15 8.35 -6.25
CA PHE A 47 -6.70 8.65 -4.93
C PHE A 47 -6.04 9.88 -4.31
N TYR A 48 -4.71 9.96 -4.32
CA TYR A 48 -4.00 11.11 -3.75
C TYR A 48 -4.16 12.38 -4.59
N GLU A 49 -4.19 12.27 -5.92
CA GLU A 49 -4.54 13.40 -6.80
C GLU A 49 -5.94 13.95 -6.46
N SER A 50 -6.91 13.09 -6.14
CA SER A 50 -8.25 13.53 -5.74
C SER A 50 -8.28 14.32 -4.42
N LEU A 51 -7.24 14.17 -3.59
CA LEU A 51 -7.02 14.92 -2.36
C LEU A 51 -6.17 16.20 -2.58
N GLY A 52 -5.72 16.45 -3.81
CA GLY A 52 -4.91 17.61 -4.19
C GLY A 52 -3.39 17.40 -4.10
N PHE A 53 -2.92 16.16 -3.94
CA PHE A 53 -1.48 15.84 -4.00
C PHE A 53 -1.00 15.78 -5.46
N PRO A 54 0.30 16.02 -5.72
CA PRO A 54 0.86 15.93 -7.06
C PRO A 54 0.96 14.48 -7.54
N ALA A 55 0.84 14.26 -8.85
CA ALA A 55 1.15 12.97 -9.47
C ALA A 55 2.60 12.53 -9.23
N MET A 56 2.87 11.22 -9.32
CA MET A 56 4.23 10.71 -9.31
C MET A 56 4.92 11.02 -10.64
N ASN A 57 6.21 11.36 -10.56
CA ASN A 57 7.00 11.70 -11.74
C ASN A 57 7.45 10.45 -12.52
N ASP A 58 7.95 10.66 -13.74
CA ASP A 58 8.46 9.58 -14.59
C ASP A 58 9.61 8.79 -13.93
N ALA A 59 10.41 9.47 -13.10
CA ALA A 59 11.50 8.82 -12.37
C ALA A 59 10.96 7.73 -11.44
N PHE A 60 9.89 8.00 -10.68
CA PHE A 60 9.23 7.02 -9.83
C PHE A 60 8.79 5.77 -10.62
N TRP A 61 8.10 5.96 -11.73
CA TRP A 61 7.60 4.84 -12.55
C TRP A 61 8.72 4.03 -13.20
N ASN A 62 9.84 4.67 -13.53
CA ASN A 62 10.97 4.00 -14.18
C ASN A 62 11.87 3.22 -13.20
N ILE A 63 12.03 3.69 -11.96
CA ILE A 63 12.97 3.10 -11.00
C ILE A 63 12.32 2.19 -9.95
N SER A 64 11.00 2.28 -9.76
CA SER A 64 10.27 1.47 -8.78
C SER A 64 10.18 0.01 -9.20
N VAL A 65 10.20 -0.88 -8.23
CA VAL A 65 9.94 -2.31 -8.43
C VAL A 65 8.58 -2.60 -7.80
N LEU A 66 7.54 -2.58 -8.63
CA LEU A 66 6.15 -2.72 -8.17
C LEU A 66 5.65 -4.16 -8.26
N GLU A 67 6.36 -5.04 -8.96
CA GLU A 67 6.01 -6.46 -9.08
C GLU A 67 7.28 -7.32 -9.04
N GLN A 68 7.11 -8.58 -8.62
CA GLN A 68 8.20 -9.54 -8.67
C GLN A 68 8.37 -10.09 -10.08
N THR A 69 9.46 -9.71 -10.75
CA THR A 69 9.83 -10.32 -12.03
C THR A 69 10.42 -11.72 -11.80
N THR A 70 9.84 -12.74 -12.43
CA THR A 70 10.30 -14.15 -12.38
C THR A 70 11.70 -14.38 -12.98
N THR A 71 12.29 -13.37 -13.61
CA THR A 71 13.57 -13.43 -14.32
C THR A 71 14.81 -13.41 -13.42
N ASN A 72 14.68 -13.02 -12.14
CA ASN A 72 15.83 -12.97 -11.22
C ASN A 72 15.76 -14.13 -10.22
N SER A 73 16.72 -15.05 -10.33
CA SER A 73 16.85 -16.26 -9.49
C SER A 73 17.29 -15.99 -8.04
N THR A 74 17.36 -14.73 -7.61
CA THR A 74 17.68 -14.34 -6.24
C THR A 74 16.40 -14.08 -5.46
N PRO A 75 16.22 -14.68 -4.26
CA PRO A 75 15.14 -14.31 -3.36
C PRO A 75 15.28 -12.82 -3.03
N LYS A 76 14.37 -12.00 -3.55
CA LYS A 76 14.29 -10.59 -3.15
C LYS A 76 13.58 -10.53 -1.80
N ASP A 77 14.10 -9.74 -0.87
CA ASP A 77 13.32 -9.33 0.30
C ASP A 77 12.11 -8.55 -0.23
N CYS A 78 10.93 -9.14 -0.14
CA CYS A 78 9.68 -8.61 -0.68
C CYS A 78 8.96 -7.66 0.28
N ARG A 79 9.59 -7.29 1.40
CA ARG A 79 8.99 -6.37 2.37
C ARG A 79 8.73 -5.01 1.71
N PRO A 80 7.49 -4.49 1.76
CA PRO A 80 7.16 -3.19 1.18
C PRO A 80 8.04 -2.07 1.74
N LEU A 81 8.63 -1.28 0.84
CA LEU A 81 9.49 -0.15 1.19
C LEU A 81 9.25 1.01 0.23
N ALA A 82 8.89 2.16 0.79
CA ALA A 82 9.01 3.45 0.13
C ALA A 82 10.39 4.07 0.43
N HIS A 83 11.00 4.71 -0.57
CA HIS A 83 12.37 5.22 -0.48
C HIS A 83 12.51 6.63 -1.06
N ASP A 84 13.20 7.51 -0.33
CA ASP A 84 13.64 8.84 -0.76
C ASP A 84 15.16 8.82 -0.99
N PHE A 85 15.60 9.17 -2.21
CA PHE A 85 17.02 9.26 -2.56
C PHE A 85 17.69 10.55 -2.07
N SER A 86 16.98 11.37 -1.29
CA SER A 86 17.45 12.60 -0.65
C SER A 86 17.91 13.71 -1.60
N ASN A 87 17.58 13.61 -2.88
CA ASN A 87 17.88 14.63 -3.90
C ASN A 87 16.67 15.49 -4.29
N GLY A 88 15.50 15.27 -3.67
CA GLY A 88 14.27 16.03 -3.91
C GLY A 88 13.58 15.72 -5.25
N VAL A 89 14.05 14.71 -5.99
CA VAL A 89 13.55 14.37 -7.33
C VAL A 89 13.19 12.89 -7.44
N GLN A 90 14.05 12.03 -6.91
CA GLN A 90 13.92 10.58 -7.05
C GLN A 90 13.30 9.97 -5.81
N TYR A 91 12.19 9.28 -6.03
CA TYR A 91 11.40 8.57 -5.05
C TYR A 91 11.01 7.21 -5.64
N ALA A 92 10.99 6.16 -4.84
CA ALA A 92 10.70 4.81 -5.34
C ALA A 92 9.91 3.98 -4.34
N ILE A 93 9.16 2.99 -4.86
CA ILE A 93 8.58 1.91 -4.06
C ILE A 93 9.19 0.58 -4.53
N TYR A 94 9.55 -0.25 -3.54
CA TYR A 94 9.97 -1.63 -3.71
C TYR A 94 8.94 -2.52 -3.03
N MET A 95 8.16 -3.24 -3.80
CA MET A 95 7.09 -4.10 -3.32
C MET A 95 6.83 -5.24 -4.30
N CYS A 96 6.75 -6.48 -3.80
CA CYS A 96 6.26 -7.61 -4.57
C CYS A 96 4.73 -7.61 -4.50
N THR A 97 4.08 -6.83 -5.36
CA THR A 97 2.64 -6.59 -5.28
C THR A 97 1.86 -7.73 -5.90
N ASP A 98 1.00 -8.34 -5.10
CA ASP A 98 -0.03 -9.25 -5.59
C ASP A 98 -1.30 -8.46 -5.96
N VAL A 99 -1.99 -8.91 -7.01
CA VAL A 99 -3.28 -8.34 -7.41
C VAL A 99 -4.36 -8.86 -6.45
N SER A 100 -4.50 -8.19 -5.31
CA SER A 100 -5.46 -8.52 -4.24
C SER A 100 -5.92 -7.25 -3.52
N ILE A 101 -6.95 -7.36 -2.68
CA ILE A 101 -7.39 -6.22 -1.85
C ILE A 101 -6.27 -5.76 -0.90
N ASP A 102 -5.50 -6.70 -0.33
CA ASP A 102 -4.37 -6.37 0.53
C ASP A 102 -3.25 -5.67 -0.24
N GLY A 103 -2.97 -6.12 -1.48
CA GLY A 103 -2.01 -5.46 -2.36
C GLY A 103 -2.43 -4.04 -2.74
N LEU A 104 -3.73 -3.83 -3.00
CA LEU A 104 -4.30 -2.50 -3.27
C LEU A 104 -4.15 -1.57 -2.05
N VAL A 105 -4.50 -2.06 -0.86
CA VAL A 105 -4.39 -1.29 0.38
C VAL A 105 -2.93 -0.96 0.68
N GLU A 106 -2.01 -1.91 0.51
CA GLU A 106 -0.59 -1.69 0.76
C GLU A 106 0.03 -0.71 -0.25
N ALA A 107 -0.40 -0.75 -1.52
CA ALA A 107 0.01 0.25 -2.51
C ALA A 107 -0.37 1.67 -2.05
N HIS A 108 -1.56 1.85 -1.46
CA HIS A 108 -1.96 3.15 -0.90
C HIS A 108 -1.14 3.54 0.33
N ARG A 109 -0.81 2.59 1.22
CA ARG A 109 0.06 2.87 2.37
C ARG A 109 1.45 3.33 1.93
N GLN A 110 2.04 2.64 0.95
CA GLN A 110 3.37 2.98 0.44
C GLN A 110 3.38 4.32 -0.31
N MET A 111 2.33 4.62 -1.07
CA MET A 111 2.16 5.92 -1.72
C MET A 111 2.00 7.07 -0.71
N ALA A 112 1.32 6.85 0.41
CA ALA A 112 1.29 7.82 1.52
C ALA A 112 2.71 8.14 2.02
N ARG A 113 3.58 7.14 2.14
CA ARG A 113 4.99 7.32 2.59
C ARG A 113 5.73 8.24 1.64
N LEU A 114 5.57 8.03 0.34
CA LEU A 114 6.19 8.87 -0.67
C LEU A 114 5.68 10.31 -0.61
N HIS A 115 4.38 10.53 -0.52
CA HIS A 115 3.85 11.90 -0.41
C HIS A 115 4.35 12.62 0.84
N HIS A 116 4.53 11.90 1.95
CA HIS A 116 5.16 12.47 3.14
C HIS A 116 6.62 12.87 2.90
N TYR A 117 7.42 12.01 2.26
CA TYR A 117 8.81 12.36 1.90
C TYR A 117 8.88 13.57 0.97
N MET A 118 7.97 13.66 -0.01
CA MET A 118 7.88 14.80 -0.92
C MET A 118 7.50 16.09 -0.18
N ALA A 119 6.56 16.02 0.76
CA ALA A 119 6.16 17.18 1.58
C ALA A 119 7.30 17.68 2.48
N CYS A 120 8.18 16.78 2.93
CA CYS A 120 9.31 17.11 3.78
C CYS A 120 10.61 17.41 3.00
N ALA A 121 10.60 17.38 1.66
CA ALA A 121 11.82 17.45 0.83
C ALA A 121 12.65 18.73 1.03
N GLU A 122 11.99 19.85 1.35
CA GLU A 122 12.65 21.15 1.60
C GLU A 122 13.26 21.28 3.01
N GLN A 123 12.92 20.35 3.93
CA GLN A 123 13.50 20.35 5.26
C GLN A 123 14.97 19.93 5.23
N PRO A 124 15.81 20.39 6.19
CA PRO A 124 17.16 19.86 6.38
C PRO A 124 17.13 18.33 6.50
N SER A 125 18.15 17.63 6.00
CA SER A 125 18.17 16.16 5.91
C SER A 125 17.81 15.44 7.22
N ILE A 126 18.21 16.00 8.36
CA ILE A 126 17.92 15.46 9.70
C ILE A 126 16.42 15.53 10.08
N PHE A 127 15.64 16.40 9.44
CA PHE A 127 14.21 16.61 9.68
C PHE A 127 13.31 16.07 8.56
N ARG A 128 13.90 15.47 7.51
CA ARG A 128 13.12 14.85 6.42
C ARG A 128 12.46 13.53 6.80
N HIS A 129 12.92 12.93 7.90
CA HIS A 129 12.36 11.72 8.45
C HIS A 129 11.62 12.06 9.73
N ASP A 130 10.46 11.46 9.91
CA ASP A 130 9.65 11.62 11.11
C ASP A 130 10.49 11.39 12.38
N THR A 131 10.31 12.28 13.37
CA THR A 131 10.94 12.14 14.70
C THR A 131 10.44 10.92 15.48
N GLY A 132 9.39 10.24 15.00
CA GLY A 132 8.92 8.96 15.51
C GLY A 132 7.98 8.24 14.52
N ILE A 133 8.07 6.91 14.45
CA ILE A 133 7.35 6.06 13.47
C ILE A 133 5.81 6.15 13.50
N GLY A 134 5.23 6.70 14.58
CA GLY A 134 3.80 6.62 14.85
C GLY A 134 2.94 7.55 13.99
N PHE A 135 3.42 8.76 13.67
CA PHE A 135 2.61 9.74 12.96
C PHE A 135 2.39 9.33 11.51
N PHE A 136 3.49 9.05 10.80
CA PHE A 136 3.40 8.54 9.44
C PHE A 136 2.57 7.25 9.34
N GLN A 137 2.80 6.28 10.23
CA GLN A 137 2.05 5.02 10.20
C GLN A 137 0.55 5.26 10.36
N ALA A 138 0.15 6.15 11.29
CA ALA A 138 -1.24 6.51 11.51
C ALA A 138 -1.90 7.16 10.27
N ILE A 139 -1.18 8.03 9.55
CA ILE A 139 -1.69 8.61 8.29
C ILE A 139 -1.90 7.50 7.25
N SER A 140 -0.91 6.63 7.07
CA SER A 140 -1.01 5.55 6.07
C SER A 140 -2.15 4.58 6.39
N ASP A 141 -2.37 4.27 7.67
CA ASP A 141 -3.45 3.39 8.11
C ASP A 141 -4.82 4.07 8.03
N ALA A 142 -4.90 5.37 8.27
CA ALA A 142 -6.14 6.13 8.07
C ALA A 142 -6.58 6.12 6.59
N VAL A 143 -5.63 6.24 5.66
CA VAL A 143 -5.92 6.08 4.22
C VAL A 143 -6.36 4.65 3.94
N ALA A 144 -5.62 3.65 4.41
CA ALA A 144 -5.96 2.24 4.22
C ALA A 144 -7.40 1.90 4.67
N LEU A 145 -7.85 2.47 5.80
CA LEU A 145 -9.22 2.32 6.30
C LEU A 145 -10.27 2.88 5.33
N SER A 146 -9.94 3.91 4.56
CA SER A 146 -10.85 4.50 3.56
C SER A 146 -10.97 3.60 2.32
N ILE A 147 -9.86 3.01 1.88
CA ILE A 147 -9.79 2.19 0.66
C ILE A 147 -10.53 0.87 0.81
N GLY A 148 -10.45 0.23 1.99
CA GLY A 148 -11.11 -1.05 2.26
C GLY A 148 -12.63 -0.98 2.45
N THR A 149 -13.25 0.20 2.36
CA THR A 149 -14.70 0.34 2.60
C THR A 149 -15.53 -0.12 1.39
N PRO A 150 -16.69 -0.77 1.59
CA PRO A 150 -17.61 -1.10 0.49
C PRO A 150 -18.00 0.10 -0.36
N ALA A 151 -18.20 1.26 0.27
CA ALA A 151 -18.56 2.50 -0.41
C ALA A 151 -17.45 2.97 -1.36
N HIS A 152 -16.18 2.90 -0.93
CA HIS A 152 -15.06 3.25 -1.79
C HIS A 152 -14.90 2.24 -2.93
N LEU A 153 -14.92 0.94 -2.63
CA LEU A 153 -14.79 -0.13 -3.62
C LEU A 153 -15.90 -0.06 -4.68
N SER A 154 -17.12 0.31 -4.30
CA SER A 154 -18.21 0.54 -5.24
C SER A 154 -17.98 1.77 -6.12
N ARG A 155 -17.49 2.88 -5.54
CA ARG A 155 -17.16 4.10 -6.29
C ARG A 155 -16.08 3.87 -7.35
N ILE A 156 -15.10 3.02 -7.08
CA ILE A 156 -14.06 2.64 -8.05
C ILE A 156 -14.47 1.46 -8.94
N GLY A 157 -15.73 1.01 -8.82
CA GLY A 157 -16.33 0.00 -9.68
C GLY A 157 -15.85 -1.43 -9.43
N LEU A 158 -15.22 -1.72 -8.29
CA LEU A 158 -14.78 -3.06 -7.89
C LEU A 158 -15.84 -3.82 -7.07
N LEU A 159 -16.92 -3.15 -6.67
CA LEU A 159 -18.04 -3.73 -5.94
C LEU A 159 -19.37 -3.21 -6.50
N ASN A 160 -20.27 -4.12 -6.87
CA ASN A 160 -21.60 -3.80 -7.40
C ASN A 160 -22.68 -3.84 -6.31
#